data_AF-A0A928W4X9-F1
#
_entry.id   AF-A0A928W4X9-F1
#
_cell.length_a   1.000
_cell.length_b   1.000
_cell.length_c   1.000
_cell.angle_alpha   90.00
_cell.angle_beta   90.00
_cell.angle_gamma   90.00
#
_symmetry.space_group_name_H-M   'P 1'
#
loop_
_entity.id
_entity.type
_entity.pdbx_description
1 polymer ?
#
loop_
_entity_poly.entity_id
_entity_poly.type
_entity_poly.pdbx_seq_one_letter_code
_entity_poly.pdbx_strand_id
1 'polypeptide(L)' 'MMTRSAAVGFKIAKAKQQAIAIEYRNAVLTLKDRQKLEQLKQTLQKLYRTYDVDRED' A
#
# COMPACT_ATOMS: atom_id res chain seq x y z
N MET A 1 -5.78 -23.94 3.03
CA MET A 1 -4.69 -23.07 2.52
C MET A 1 -4.88 -21.62 3.02
N MET A 2 -4.96 -21.40 4.34
CA MET A 2 -5.43 -20.12 4.93
C MET A 2 -4.33 -19.10 5.30
N THR A 3 -3.06 -19.50 5.34
CA THR A 3 -1.95 -18.67 5.84
C THR A 3 -1.47 -17.60 4.85
N ARG A 4 -1.74 -17.75 3.55
CA ARG A 4 -1.32 -16.77 2.54
C ARG A 4 -2.15 -15.48 2.59
N SER A 5 -3.45 -15.57 2.87
CA SER A 5 -4.37 -14.42 2.86
C SER A 5 -4.09 -13.43 4.00
N ALA A 6 -3.85 -13.91 5.22
CA ALA A 6 -3.53 -13.04 6.37
C ALA A 6 -2.20 -12.28 6.19
N ALA A 7 -1.17 -12.96 5.66
CA ALA A 7 0.12 -12.34 5.38
C ALA A 7 0.03 -11.26 4.28
N VAL A 8 -0.86 -11.45 3.30
CA VAL A 8 -1.12 -10.48 2.23
C VAL A 8 -1.90 -9.29 2.77
N GLY A 9 -2.95 -9.52 3.56
CA GLY A 9 -3.69 -8.46 4.25
C GLY A 9 -2.79 -7.58 5.10
N PHE A 10 -1.85 -8.18 5.86
CA PHE A 10 -0.85 -7.43 6.64
C PHE A 10 0.05 -6.56 5.75
N LYS A 11 0.52 -7.09 4.61
CA LYS A 11 1.34 -6.32 3.65
C LYS A 11 0.57 -5.15 3.04
N ILE A 12 -0.71 -5.35 2.73
CA ILE A 12 -1.61 -4.30 2.22
C ILE A 12 -1.81 -3.22 3.29
N ALA A 13 -2.17 -3.60 4.51
CA ALA A 13 -2.38 -2.67 5.62
C ALA A 13 -1.12 -1.83 5.90
N LYS A 14 0.05 -2.48 5.93
CA LYS A 14 1.34 -1.80 6.12
C LYS A 14 1.63 -0.79 5.01
N ALA A 15 1.39 -1.15 3.75
CA ALA A 15 1.60 -0.25 2.61
C ALA A 15 0.62 0.95 2.64
N LYS A 16 -0.66 0.73 2.99
CA LYS A 16 -1.63 1.82 3.20
C LYS A 16 -1.18 2.77 4.32
N GLN A 17 -0.77 2.23 5.46
CA GLN A 17 -0.31 3.03 6.60
C GLN A 17 0.92 3.87 6.25
N GLN A 18 1.85 3.34 5.46
CA GLN A 18 3.02 4.09 4.99
C GLN A 18 2.65 5.22 4.03
N ALA A 19 1.65 5.02 3.16
CA ALA A 19 1.17 6.07 2.26
C ALA A 19 0.54 7.22 3.07
N ILE A 20 -0.37 6.89 3.98
CA ILE A 20 -1.02 7.84 4.89
C ILE A 20 0.04 8.61 5.71
N ALA A 21 1.05 7.92 6.24
CA ALA A 21 2.11 8.57 7.01
C ALA A 21 2.92 9.57 6.19
N ILE A 22 3.14 9.31 4.89
CA ILE A 22 3.84 10.24 3.99
C ILE A 22 2.95 11.45 3.67
N GLU A 23 1.66 11.22 3.42
CA GLU A 23 0.69 12.28 3.13
C GLU A 23 0.43 13.18 4.35
N TYR A 24 0.40 12.61 5.57
CA TYR A 24 0.14 13.36 6.80
C TYR A 24 1.39 14.00 7.42
N ARG A 25 2.58 13.43 7.28
CA ARG A 25 3.82 14.05 7.82
C ARG A 25 4.26 15.26 7.01
N ASN A 26 3.96 15.27 5.71
CA ASN A 26 4.45 16.29 4.81
C ASN A 26 3.27 17.16 4.34
N ALA A 27 3.15 18.37 4.90
CA ALA A 27 2.20 19.37 4.41
C ALA A 27 2.43 19.71 2.93
N VAL A 28 3.67 19.54 2.44
CA VAL A 28 4.04 19.63 1.03
C VAL A 28 4.85 18.40 0.66
N LEU A 29 4.32 17.58 -0.26
CA LEU A 29 5.01 16.38 -0.74
C LEU A 29 6.20 16.76 -1.63
N THR A 30 7.40 16.34 -1.22
CA THR A 30 8.60 16.46 -2.06
C THR A 30 8.55 15.50 -3.24
N LEU A 31 9.41 15.71 -4.24
CA LEU A 31 9.49 14.81 -5.41
C LEU A 31 9.80 13.35 -5.00
N LYS A 32 10.62 13.18 -3.96
CA LYS A 32 10.97 11.87 -3.38
C LYS A 32 9.78 11.21 -2.69
N ASP A 33 8.95 11.99 -1.99
CA ASP A 33 7.73 11.47 -1.35
C ASP A 33 6.71 11.03 -2.39
N ARG A 34 6.57 11.79 -3.49
CA ARG A 34 5.69 11.43 -4.61
C ARG A 34 6.12 10.12 -5.27
N GLN A 35 7.43 9.95 -5.54
CA GLN A 35 7.97 8.69 -6.07
C GLN A 35 7.70 7.51 -5.12
N LYS A 36 7.87 7.73 -3.81
CA LYS A 36 7.62 6.69 -2.80
C LYS A 36 6.14 6.33 -2.71
N LEU A 37 5.23 7.31 -2.79
CA LEU A 37 3.78 7.08 -2.86
C LEU A 37 3.40 6.30 -4.12
N GLU A 38 4.00 6.62 -5.26
CA GLU A 38 3.74 5.90 -6.51
C GLU A 38 4.20 4.43 -6.43
N GLN A 39 5.39 4.17 -5.87
CA GLN A 39 5.86 2.81 -5.60
C GLN A 39 4.93 2.03 -4.65
N LEU A 40 4.42 2.68 -3.60
CA LEU A 40 3.45 2.07 -2.68
C LEU A 40 2.13 1.74 -3.39
N LYS A 41 1.62 2.64 -4.24
CA LYS A 41 0.42 2.40 -5.06
C LYS A 41 0.60 1.23 -6.03
N GLN A 42 1.74 1.14 -6.71
CA GLN A 42 2.04 0.02 -7.60
C GLN A 42 2.16 -1.30 -6.82
N THR A 43 2.80 -1.28 -5.65
CA THR A 43 2.91 -2.46 -4.78
C THR A 43 1.53 -2.94 -4.34
N LEU A 44 0.66 -2.02 -3.92
CA LEU A 44 -0.72 -2.32 -3.56
C LEU A 44 -1.48 -2.92 -4.76
N GLN A 45 -1.41 -2.31 -5.95
CA GLN A 45 -2.04 -2.86 -7.15
C GLN A 45 -1.57 -4.29 -7.46
N LYS A 46 -0.27 -4.55 -7.35
CA LYS A 46 0.29 -5.88 -7.58
C LYS A 46 -0.23 -6.87 -6.55
N LEU A 47 -0.28 -6.48 -5.28
CA LEU A 47 -0.81 -7.34 -4.21
C LEU A 47 -2.30 -7.67 -4.43
N TYR A 48 -3.14 -6.69 -4.76
CA TYR A 48 -4.55 -6.93 -5.05
C TYR A 48 -4.73 -7.86 -6.26
N ARG A 49 -4.03 -7.61 -7.37
CA ARG A 49 -4.11 -8.46 -8.58
C ARG A 49 -3.55 -9.87 -8.37
N THR A 50 -2.47 -10.01 -7.60
CA THR A 50 -1.78 -11.30 -7.44
C THR A 50 -2.54 -12.23 -6.50
N TYR A 51 -3.26 -11.66 -5.53
CA TYR A 51 -3.90 -12.44 -4.46
C TYR A 51 -5.42 -12.37 -4.49
N ASP A 52 -6.00 -11.78 -5.53
CA ASP A 52 -7.45 -11.58 -5.71
C ASP A 52 -8.11 -11.04 -4.42
N VAL A 53 -7.41 -10.10 -3.77
CA VAL A 53 -7.90 -9.47 -2.56
C VAL A 53 -8.83 -8.36 -3.00
N ASP A 54 -10.10 -8.46 -2.60
CA ASP A 54 -11.09 -7.44 -2.88
C ASP A 54 -10.60 -6.08 -2.39
N ARG A 55 -10.71 -5.07 -3.26
CA ARG A 55 -10.55 -3.69 -2.82
C ARG A 55 -11.86 -3.33 -2.16
N GLU A 56 -12.00 -3.67 -0.88
CA GLU A 56 -13.04 -3.04 -0.07
C GLU A 56 -12.74 -1.53 -0.09
N ASP A 57 -13.58 -0.83 -0.86
CA ASP A 57 -13.59 0.63 -1.12
C ASP A 57 -14.09 1.38 0.12
#